data_AF-A0A933YBL7-F1
#
_entry.id   AF-A0A933YBL7-F1
#
_cell.length_a   1.000
_cell.length_b   1.000
_cell.length_c   1.000
_cell.angle_alpha   90.00
_cell.angle_beta   90.00
_cell.angle_gamma   90.00
#
_symmetry.space_group_name_H-M   'P 1'
#
loop_
_entity.id
_entity.type
_entity.pdbx_description
1 polymer ?
#
loop_
_entity_poly.entity_id
_entity_poly.type
_entity_poly.pdbx_seq_one_letter_code
_entity_poly.pdbx_strand_id
1 'polypeptide(L)'
;MGSEAPRPRQHDRRDTLAAKFLDIHDLSANLNFSVENAPGSPAALPRAISLHMLPMKDVPLLAKRREFRAGLAKLAERLTSDDRFRNVERIDATSWAVTMSPELLEQLGFSVDRESTKQYSQKKVADYDKLHKRLIRLFLVEKQNRGVKATHAWMTREDLLANEKYNPIGTTTEEGGDSLERLTEKNQNFLEQISSARTFQQLIWGVEAAAVESGDGAKVLNDNGGTVSAGKLLRELTRVDTEEERGDPNDLETVRQIKPLQRKVLDIRSARASLNAIYRDARTQWQTPISDEYFSIHAINRKEFNEKNGLPAPEDTIPIWIAPGFRVGAEALRRNAVGMSELDHSVATYVVDPRNEATDSRYTFPPNIPALTKMHASALLTAIEAGSKNIFRGEEKVNVLGYSNGAINAIVAAMALPERFNKIILVNPAGLTDLNDPYLLRFLKLSAKSFTHGKQVLTEAGLKPAQSRLTQLADMGGPDMEVDKPRDLYEEFSAEMNEIGKKGGLRAAIDTASAISQADLIPMIQYLTERGVKIEILAAEGDPMFSEKQIEESGRKAGVPVVTLAGAHANVGFSPGAMAEIYIDAFKDMDEQAA
;
A
#
# COMPACT_ATOMS: atom_id res chain seq x y z
N MET A 1 -22.98 -71.38 -9.45
CA MET A 1 -22.22 -70.60 -10.45
C MET A 1 -23.14 -69.52 -10.99
N GLY A 2 -22.87 -68.26 -10.64
CA GLY A 2 -23.60 -67.11 -11.14
C GLY A 2 -22.72 -65.89 -10.93
N SER A 3 -21.93 -65.53 -11.94
CA SER A 3 -21.04 -64.38 -11.92
C SER A 3 -21.86 -63.12 -12.18
N GLU A 4 -22.03 -62.27 -11.17
CA GLU A 4 -22.59 -60.94 -11.36
C GLU A 4 -21.58 -60.07 -12.14
N ALA A 5 -22.05 -59.49 -13.24
CA ALA A 5 -21.27 -58.54 -14.03
C ALA A 5 -21.06 -57.23 -13.26
N PRO A 6 -19.86 -56.61 -13.35
CA PRO A 6 -19.57 -55.39 -12.61
C PRO A 6 -20.39 -54.23 -13.15
N ARG A 7 -21.04 -53.48 -12.25
CA ARG A 7 -21.76 -52.25 -12.60
C ARG A 7 -20.78 -51.21 -13.18
N PRO A 8 -21.16 -50.46 -14.22
CA PRO A 8 -20.30 -49.45 -14.81
C PRO A 8 -20.05 -48.34 -13.78
N ARG A 9 -18.77 -47.97 -13.62
CA ARG A 9 -18.36 -46.84 -12.80
C ARG A 9 -19.06 -45.59 -13.33
N GLN A 10 -19.77 -44.88 -12.46
CA GLN A 10 -20.22 -43.52 -12.74
C GLN A 10 -18.98 -42.67 -13.01
N HIS A 11 -18.76 -42.32 -14.27
CA HIS A 11 -17.81 -41.27 -14.62
C HIS A 11 -18.20 -39.99 -13.90
N ASP A 12 -17.20 -39.36 -13.31
CA ASP A 12 -17.28 -38.14 -12.52
C ASP A 12 -17.93 -37.02 -13.36
N ARG A 13 -19.03 -36.45 -12.85
CA ARG A 13 -19.74 -35.33 -13.49
C ARG A 13 -18.90 -34.04 -13.54
N ARG A 14 -17.69 -34.04 -12.95
CA ARG A 14 -16.73 -32.93 -13.04
C ARG A 14 -16.04 -32.83 -14.41
N ASP A 15 -15.86 -33.94 -15.13
CA ASP A 15 -15.12 -33.94 -16.41
C ASP A 15 -15.93 -33.41 -17.60
N THR A 16 -17.26 -33.39 -17.51
CA THR A 16 -18.16 -32.92 -18.59
C THR A 16 -18.34 -31.40 -18.63
N LEU A 17 -17.93 -30.67 -17.59
CA LEU A 17 -17.95 -29.21 -17.57
C LEU A 17 -16.70 -28.59 -18.22
N ALA A 18 -15.57 -29.30 -18.23
CA ALA A 18 -14.36 -28.88 -18.92
C ALA A 18 -14.49 -28.98 -20.46
N ALA A 19 -15.26 -29.96 -20.96
CA ALA A 19 -15.39 -30.23 -22.39
C ALA A 19 -16.19 -29.21 -23.23
N LYS A 20 -16.66 -28.09 -22.64
CA LYS A 20 -17.36 -26.99 -23.37
C LYS A 20 -16.51 -25.74 -23.56
N PHE A 21 -15.30 -25.71 -23.04
CA PHE A 21 -14.34 -24.64 -23.30
C PHE A 21 -13.33 -25.16 -24.32
N LEU A 22 -13.28 -24.55 -25.50
CA LEU A 22 -12.08 -24.66 -26.34
C LEU A 22 -10.97 -23.96 -25.57
N ASP A 23 -10.00 -24.73 -25.08
CA ASP A 23 -8.83 -24.19 -24.37
C ASP A 23 -8.06 -23.24 -25.27
N ILE A 24 -8.21 -21.95 -25.01
CA ILE A 24 -7.33 -20.90 -25.53
C ILE A 24 -6.45 -20.41 -24.35
N HIS A 25 -5.72 -21.34 -23.73
CA HIS A 25 -4.92 -21.06 -22.52
C HIS A 25 -3.68 -20.18 -22.75
N ASP A 26 -3.32 -19.85 -24.00
CA ASP A 26 -2.12 -19.07 -24.36
C ASP A 26 -2.30 -17.54 -24.47
N LEU A 27 -3.52 -17.04 -24.22
CA LEU A 27 -3.88 -15.63 -24.44
C LEU A 27 -3.77 -14.77 -23.17
N SER A 28 -2.56 -14.56 -22.66
CA SER A 28 -2.25 -13.74 -21.46
C SER A 28 -2.94 -14.23 -20.18
N ALA A 29 -2.25 -14.15 -19.03
CA ALA A 29 -2.74 -14.77 -17.78
C ALA A 29 -4.11 -14.24 -17.28
N ASN A 30 -4.62 -13.14 -17.84
CA ASN A 30 -5.71 -12.34 -17.25
C ASN A 30 -6.97 -12.21 -18.13
N LEU A 31 -7.00 -12.86 -19.30
CA LEU A 31 -8.16 -12.89 -20.19
C LEU A 31 -8.61 -14.32 -20.43
N ASN A 32 -9.82 -14.65 -19.99
CA ASN A 32 -10.44 -15.92 -20.31
C ASN A 32 -11.41 -15.74 -21.49
N PHE A 33 -11.33 -16.65 -22.46
CA PHE A 33 -12.15 -16.63 -23.65
C PHE A 33 -13.12 -17.80 -23.60
N SER A 34 -14.41 -17.53 -23.84
CA SER A 34 -15.40 -18.59 -24.05
C SER A 34 -15.99 -18.50 -25.45
N VAL A 35 -16.14 -19.64 -26.09
CA VAL A 35 -16.57 -19.76 -27.48
C VAL A 35 -18.04 -20.14 -27.53
N GLU A 36 -18.87 -19.34 -28.20
CA GLU A 36 -20.30 -19.64 -28.38
C GLU A 36 -20.60 -20.21 -29.78
N ASN A 37 -21.06 -21.47 -29.82
CA ASN A 37 -21.48 -22.14 -31.05
C ASN A 37 -22.93 -21.78 -31.41
N ALA A 38 -23.25 -21.85 -32.70
CA ALA A 38 -24.61 -21.65 -33.17
C ALA A 38 -25.58 -22.72 -32.58
N PRO A 39 -26.82 -22.34 -32.22
CA PRO A 39 -27.79 -23.29 -31.67
C PRO A 39 -28.13 -24.38 -32.69
N GLY A 40 -27.95 -25.65 -32.33
CA GLY A 40 -28.46 -26.80 -33.10
C GLY A 40 -27.43 -27.75 -33.71
N SER A 41 -26.12 -27.52 -33.59
CA SER A 41 -25.11 -28.50 -34.03
C SER A 41 -23.80 -28.41 -33.22
N PRO A 42 -23.31 -29.51 -32.61
CA PRO A 42 -22.01 -29.54 -31.94
C PRO A 42 -20.82 -29.38 -32.92
N ALA A 43 -21.06 -29.44 -34.23
CA ALA A 43 -20.06 -29.16 -35.27
C ALA A 43 -20.14 -27.72 -35.82
N ALA A 44 -21.02 -26.87 -35.30
CA ALA A 44 -21.11 -25.49 -35.75
C ALA A 44 -19.90 -24.69 -35.26
N LEU A 45 -19.16 -24.10 -36.21
CA LEU A 45 -18.09 -23.15 -35.93
C LEU A 45 -18.64 -21.96 -35.13
N PRO A 46 -17.84 -21.36 -34.25
CA PRO A 46 -18.29 -20.28 -33.38
C PRO A 46 -18.55 -18.98 -34.12
N ARG A 47 -19.56 -18.24 -33.65
CA ARG A 47 -19.91 -16.91 -34.17
C ARG A 47 -19.54 -15.76 -33.24
N ALA A 48 -19.31 -16.05 -31.96
CA ALA A 48 -18.91 -15.05 -30.98
C ALA A 48 -17.89 -15.60 -29.99
N ILE A 49 -17.00 -14.72 -29.54
CA ILE A 49 -16.05 -14.96 -28.46
C ILE A 49 -16.40 -14.03 -27.31
N SER A 50 -16.63 -14.56 -26.11
CA SER A 50 -16.85 -13.74 -24.92
C SER A 50 -15.56 -13.64 -24.08
N LEU A 51 -15.14 -12.41 -23.82
CA LEU A 51 -14.05 -12.02 -22.94
C LEU A 51 -14.57 -11.94 -21.50
N HIS A 52 -13.90 -12.68 -20.63
CA HIS A 52 -14.11 -12.61 -19.18
C HIS A 52 -12.89 -11.93 -18.56
N MET A 53 -13.09 -10.71 -18.08
CA MET A 53 -12.11 -9.98 -17.27
C MET A 53 -12.25 -10.47 -15.83
N LEU A 54 -11.22 -11.16 -15.33
CA LEU A 54 -11.19 -11.53 -13.92
C LEU A 54 -10.67 -10.34 -13.09
N PRO A 55 -11.28 -10.06 -11.93
CA PRO A 55 -10.63 -9.20 -10.96
C PRO A 55 -9.31 -9.82 -10.55
N MET A 56 -8.22 -9.06 -10.63
CA MET A 56 -7.06 -9.34 -9.81
C MET A 56 -7.14 -8.44 -8.59
N LYS A 57 -6.88 -9.02 -7.42
CA LYS A 57 -6.75 -8.23 -6.19
C LYS A 57 -5.70 -7.14 -6.42
N ASP A 58 -6.00 -5.94 -5.94
CA ASP A 58 -5.02 -4.88 -5.67
C ASP A 58 -4.43 -4.13 -6.89
N VAL A 59 -4.98 -4.30 -8.11
CA VAL A 59 -4.53 -3.51 -9.28
C VAL A 59 -5.70 -2.82 -10.00
N PRO A 60 -5.70 -1.47 -10.12
CA PRO A 60 -6.71 -0.74 -10.89
C PRO A 60 -6.81 -1.28 -12.32
N LEU A 61 -8.03 -1.47 -12.83
CA LEU A 61 -8.26 -1.98 -14.19
C LEU A 61 -7.54 -1.16 -15.28
N LEU A 62 -7.43 0.15 -15.09
CA LEU A 62 -6.67 1.06 -15.97
C LEU A 62 -5.19 0.68 -16.07
N ALA A 63 -4.55 0.26 -14.97
CA ALA A 63 -3.16 -0.18 -14.97
C ALA A 63 -2.94 -1.47 -15.78
N LYS A 64 -4.02 -2.22 -16.09
CA LYS A 64 -4.00 -3.44 -16.90
C LYS A 64 -4.26 -3.23 -18.39
N ARG A 65 -4.42 -1.97 -18.83
CA ARG A 65 -4.67 -1.62 -20.24
C ARG A 65 -3.69 -2.29 -21.21
N ARG A 66 -2.41 -2.38 -20.86
CA ARG A 66 -1.38 -3.03 -21.69
C ARG A 66 -1.62 -4.52 -21.86
N GLU A 67 -1.94 -5.22 -20.78
CA GLU A 67 -2.20 -6.67 -20.81
C GLU A 67 -3.45 -6.97 -21.65
N PHE A 68 -4.50 -6.17 -21.51
CA PHE A 68 -5.69 -6.28 -22.35
C PHE A 68 -5.39 -6.08 -23.83
N ARG A 69 -4.57 -5.08 -24.18
CA ARG A 69 -4.13 -4.87 -25.57
C ARG A 69 -3.35 -6.05 -26.11
N ALA A 70 -2.41 -6.59 -25.33
CA ALA A 70 -1.63 -7.74 -25.74
C ALA A 70 -2.51 -8.98 -25.97
N GLY A 71 -3.50 -9.21 -25.12
CA GLY A 71 -4.48 -10.29 -25.30
C GLY A 71 -5.35 -10.11 -26.56
N LEU A 72 -5.82 -8.90 -26.82
CA LEU A 72 -6.58 -8.57 -28.03
C LEU A 72 -5.75 -8.69 -29.32
N ALA A 73 -4.47 -8.30 -29.29
CA ALA A 73 -3.56 -8.47 -30.42
C ALA A 73 -3.34 -9.95 -30.75
N LYS A 74 -3.11 -10.79 -29.74
CA LYS A 74 -3.03 -12.24 -29.93
C LYS A 74 -4.36 -12.84 -30.41
N LEU A 75 -5.50 -12.32 -29.95
CA LEU A 75 -6.80 -12.75 -30.45
C LEU A 75 -6.97 -12.40 -31.95
N ALA A 76 -6.56 -11.19 -32.35
CA ALA A 76 -6.57 -10.75 -33.75
C ALA A 76 -5.69 -11.65 -34.64
N GLU A 77 -4.51 -12.02 -34.15
CA GLU A 77 -3.63 -13.00 -34.80
C GLU A 77 -4.34 -14.33 -35.03
N ARG A 78 -5.00 -14.87 -34.00
CA ARG A 78 -5.75 -16.15 -34.08
C ARG A 78 -6.95 -16.06 -35.01
N LEU A 79 -7.71 -14.96 -34.94
CA LEU A 79 -8.85 -14.74 -35.83
C LEU A 79 -8.42 -14.76 -37.30
N THR A 80 -7.21 -14.26 -37.59
CA THR A 80 -6.63 -14.20 -38.93
C THR A 80 -6.04 -15.54 -39.39
N SER A 81 -5.30 -16.22 -38.50
CA SER A 81 -4.46 -17.37 -38.86
C SER A 81 -5.10 -18.74 -38.66
N ASP A 82 -6.16 -18.83 -37.85
CA ASP A 82 -6.76 -20.12 -37.45
C ASP A 82 -8.19 -20.26 -37.99
N ASP A 83 -8.35 -21.18 -38.95
CA ASP A 83 -9.60 -21.46 -39.66
C ASP A 83 -10.78 -21.78 -38.73
N ARG A 84 -10.51 -22.25 -37.50
CA ARG A 84 -11.56 -22.53 -36.51
C ARG A 84 -12.32 -21.26 -36.10
N PHE A 85 -11.69 -20.10 -36.20
CA PHE A 85 -12.26 -18.81 -35.82
C PHE A 85 -12.73 -17.97 -37.00
N ARG A 86 -12.67 -18.48 -38.23
CA ARG A 86 -13.04 -17.73 -39.45
C ARG A 86 -14.49 -17.22 -39.46
N ASN A 87 -15.38 -17.88 -38.70
CA ASN A 87 -16.80 -17.52 -38.61
C ASN A 87 -17.14 -16.64 -37.40
N VAL A 88 -16.15 -16.26 -36.59
CA VAL A 88 -16.39 -15.34 -35.47
C VAL A 88 -16.70 -13.96 -36.04
N GLU A 89 -17.87 -13.44 -35.73
CA GLU A 89 -18.32 -12.12 -36.20
C GLU A 89 -18.14 -11.06 -35.12
N ARG A 90 -18.08 -11.46 -33.85
CA ARG A 90 -18.07 -10.52 -32.73
C ARG A 90 -17.28 -11.02 -31.52
N ILE A 91 -16.70 -10.04 -30.82
CA ILE A 91 -16.04 -10.19 -29.53
C ILE A 91 -16.91 -9.47 -28.50
N ASP A 92 -17.48 -10.22 -27.56
CA ASP A 92 -18.33 -9.73 -26.50
C ASP A 92 -17.54 -9.61 -25.19
N ALA A 93 -17.87 -8.65 -24.34
CA ALA A 93 -17.39 -8.55 -22.97
C ALA A 93 -18.60 -8.25 -22.07
N THR A 94 -18.91 -9.14 -21.13
CA THR A 94 -20.01 -8.93 -20.18
C THR A 94 -19.51 -9.16 -18.77
N SER A 95 -19.43 -8.09 -17.98
CA SER A 95 -19.11 -8.23 -16.56
C SER A 95 -19.45 -6.96 -15.77
N TRP A 96 -19.37 -7.06 -14.45
CA TRP A 96 -19.37 -5.87 -13.58
C TRP A 96 -18.12 -4.99 -13.82
N ALA A 97 -16.99 -5.55 -14.28
CA ALA A 97 -15.79 -4.77 -14.61
C ALA A 97 -16.01 -3.84 -15.81
N VAL A 98 -16.82 -4.25 -16.79
CA VAL A 98 -17.27 -3.38 -17.89
C VAL A 98 -18.05 -2.16 -17.35
N THR A 99 -18.78 -2.35 -16.25
CA THR A 99 -19.57 -1.28 -15.61
C THR A 99 -18.70 -0.32 -14.80
N MET A 100 -17.65 -0.85 -14.18
CA MET A 100 -16.72 -0.07 -13.36
C MET A 100 -15.70 0.71 -14.18
N SER A 101 -15.46 0.33 -15.44
CA SER A 101 -14.47 0.98 -16.30
C SER A 101 -14.87 1.01 -17.78
N PRO A 102 -16.06 1.57 -18.13
CA PRO A 102 -16.52 1.59 -19.52
C PRO A 102 -15.58 2.37 -20.44
N GLU A 103 -14.94 3.42 -19.94
CA GLU A 103 -13.96 4.23 -20.68
C GLU A 103 -12.74 3.40 -21.11
N LEU A 104 -12.30 2.44 -20.29
CA LEU A 104 -11.20 1.54 -20.65
C LEU A 104 -11.59 0.66 -21.85
N LEU A 105 -12.80 0.11 -21.84
CA LEU A 105 -13.31 -0.74 -22.91
C LEU A 105 -13.48 0.07 -24.21
N GLU A 106 -14.02 1.29 -24.11
CA GLU A 106 -14.11 2.23 -25.24
C GLU A 106 -12.71 2.56 -25.81
N GLN A 107 -11.72 2.79 -24.96
CA GLN A 107 -10.32 3.00 -25.36
C GLN A 107 -9.66 1.78 -26.01
N LEU A 108 -10.15 0.58 -25.69
CA LEU A 108 -9.78 -0.68 -26.34
C LEU A 108 -10.58 -0.91 -27.64
N GLY A 109 -11.52 -0.02 -27.98
CA GLY A 109 -12.32 -0.06 -29.21
C GLY A 109 -13.66 -0.79 -29.08
N PHE A 110 -14.10 -1.14 -27.86
CA PHE A 110 -15.42 -1.72 -27.65
C PHE A 110 -16.51 -0.64 -27.65
N SER A 111 -17.67 -0.98 -28.19
CA SER A 111 -18.91 -0.25 -27.95
C SER A 111 -19.54 -0.75 -26.65
N VAL A 112 -19.80 0.15 -25.70
CA VAL A 112 -20.40 -0.19 -24.39
C VAL A 112 -21.88 0.21 -24.37
N ASP A 113 -22.78 -0.75 -24.12
CA ASP A 113 -24.23 -0.50 -23.95
C ASP A 113 -24.53 -0.26 -22.47
N ARG A 114 -24.19 0.95 -22.00
CA ARG A 114 -24.30 1.39 -20.59
C ARG A 114 -25.71 1.17 -20.01
N GLU A 115 -26.73 1.27 -20.85
CA GLU A 115 -28.14 1.14 -20.45
C GLU A 115 -28.73 -0.25 -20.72
N SER A 116 -27.98 -1.17 -21.34
CA SER A 116 -28.48 -2.49 -21.78
C SER A 116 -29.76 -2.38 -22.61
N THR A 117 -29.82 -1.40 -23.51
CA THR A 117 -31.01 -1.09 -24.32
C THR A 117 -31.26 -2.12 -25.40
N LYS A 118 -30.22 -2.81 -25.87
CA LYS A 118 -30.35 -3.79 -26.95
C LYS A 118 -30.83 -5.13 -26.38
N GLN A 119 -31.82 -5.74 -27.02
CA GLN A 119 -32.37 -7.05 -26.65
C GLN A 119 -31.28 -8.12 -26.50
N TYR A 120 -30.24 -8.07 -27.34
CA TYR A 120 -29.09 -8.96 -27.25
C TYR A 120 -28.26 -8.73 -25.98
N SER A 121 -27.94 -7.46 -25.66
CA SER A 121 -27.22 -7.08 -24.44
C SER A 121 -27.99 -7.53 -23.19
N GLN A 122 -29.31 -7.36 -23.17
CA GLN A 122 -30.16 -7.80 -22.06
C GLN A 122 -30.05 -9.31 -21.81
N LYS A 123 -30.04 -10.11 -22.89
CA LYS A 123 -29.86 -11.55 -22.77
C LYS A 123 -28.48 -11.90 -22.19
N LYS A 124 -27.41 -11.25 -22.66
CA LYS A 124 -26.05 -11.47 -22.16
C LYS A 124 -25.89 -11.09 -20.71
N VAL A 125 -26.42 -9.93 -20.30
CA VAL A 125 -26.44 -9.50 -18.90
C VAL A 125 -27.23 -10.48 -18.05
N ALA A 126 -28.40 -10.95 -18.50
CA ALA A 126 -29.20 -11.93 -17.76
C ALA A 126 -28.50 -13.29 -17.61
N ASP A 127 -27.76 -13.75 -18.63
CA ASP A 127 -26.99 -14.99 -18.56
C ASP A 127 -25.75 -14.82 -17.66
N TYR A 128 -25.10 -13.65 -17.72
CA TYR A 128 -24.01 -13.29 -16.81
C TYR A 128 -24.51 -13.20 -15.37
N ASP A 129 -25.67 -12.60 -15.09
CA ASP A 129 -26.21 -12.49 -13.72
C ASP A 129 -26.43 -13.87 -13.07
N LYS A 130 -26.83 -14.87 -13.85
CA LYS A 130 -26.92 -16.27 -13.37
C LYS A 130 -25.55 -16.81 -13.00
N LEU A 131 -24.54 -16.56 -13.83
CA LEU A 131 -23.15 -16.94 -13.56
C LEU A 131 -22.57 -16.16 -12.37
N HIS A 132 -22.84 -14.86 -12.28
CA HIS A 132 -22.35 -13.96 -11.26
C HIS A 132 -22.87 -14.36 -9.88
N LYS A 133 -24.15 -14.71 -9.76
CA LYS A 133 -24.70 -15.30 -8.52
C LYS A 133 -23.98 -16.58 -8.11
N ARG A 134 -23.50 -17.38 -9.07
CA ARG A 134 -22.69 -18.57 -8.80
C ARG A 134 -21.25 -18.21 -8.40
N LEU A 135 -20.63 -17.22 -9.05
CA LEU A 135 -19.28 -16.73 -8.72
C LEU A 135 -19.21 -16.06 -7.34
N ILE A 136 -20.25 -15.31 -6.94
CA ILE A 136 -20.39 -14.75 -5.59
C ILE A 136 -20.37 -15.86 -4.53
N ARG A 137 -21.10 -16.96 -4.77
CA ARG A 137 -21.13 -18.12 -3.86
C ARG A 137 -19.76 -18.82 -3.75
N LEU A 138 -18.91 -18.69 -4.77
CA LEU A 138 -17.55 -19.21 -4.81
C LEU A 138 -16.50 -18.22 -4.32
N PHE A 139 -16.91 -17.05 -3.79
CA PHE A 139 -16.02 -15.99 -3.31
C PHE A 139 -15.07 -15.40 -4.37
N LEU A 140 -15.38 -15.54 -5.66
CA LEU A 140 -14.58 -15.02 -6.78
C LEU A 140 -14.91 -13.57 -7.17
N VAL A 141 -15.89 -12.96 -6.49
CA VAL A 141 -16.29 -11.55 -6.67
C VAL A 141 -16.09 -10.83 -5.34
N GLU A 142 -15.26 -9.78 -5.38
CA GLU A 142 -15.00 -8.89 -4.25
C GLU A 142 -16.29 -8.29 -3.70
N LYS A 143 -16.31 -8.06 -2.38
CA LYS A 143 -17.54 -7.70 -1.68
C LYS A 143 -18.12 -6.37 -2.18
N GLN A 144 -17.29 -5.36 -2.50
CA GLN A 144 -17.77 -4.10 -3.07
C GLN A 144 -18.46 -4.27 -4.43
N ASN A 145 -18.08 -5.28 -5.20
CA ASN A 145 -18.54 -5.46 -6.59
C ASN A 145 -19.78 -6.36 -6.70
N ARG A 146 -20.23 -7.00 -5.60
CA ARG A 146 -21.38 -7.94 -5.63
C ARG A 146 -22.73 -7.28 -5.93
N GLY A 147 -22.83 -5.97 -5.73
CA GLY A 147 -24.04 -5.17 -6.01
C GLY A 147 -24.02 -4.48 -7.36
N VAL A 148 -22.92 -4.54 -8.10
CA VAL A 148 -22.76 -3.86 -9.38
C VAL A 148 -23.47 -4.66 -10.47
N LYS A 149 -24.45 -4.04 -11.14
CA LYS A 149 -25.12 -4.66 -12.28
C LYS A 149 -24.12 -4.80 -13.43
N ALA A 150 -24.10 -5.95 -14.10
CA ALA A 150 -23.21 -6.14 -15.24
C ALA A 150 -23.65 -5.30 -16.44
N THR A 151 -22.67 -4.87 -17.23
CA THR A 151 -22.87 -4.14 -18.49
C THR A 151 -22.28 -4.97 -19.62
N HIS A 152 -22.86 -4.85 -20.80
CA HIS A 152 -22.40 -5.51 -22.02
C HIS A 152 -21.63 -4.53 -22.91
N ALA A 153 -20.48 -4.97 -23.40
CA ALA A 153 -19.70 -4.30 -24.42
C ALA A 153 -19.39 -5.28 -25.56
N TRP A 154 -19.22 -4.78 -26.78
CA TRP A 154 -18.86 -5.62 -27.92
C TRP A 154 -17.97 -4.88 -28.91
N MET A 155 -17.28 -5.65 -29.75
CA MET A 155 -16.49 -5.19 -30.88
C MET A 155 -16.67 -6.18 -32.02
N THR A 156 -16.83 -5.71 -33.26
CA THR A 156 -16.91 -6.63 -34.41
C THR A 156 -15.54 -7.22 -34.72
N ARG A 157 -15.52 -8.36 -35.42
CA ARG A 157 -14.26 -8.93 -35.93
C ARG A 157 -13.53 -7.93 -36.82
N GLU A 158 -14.28 -7.26 -37.69
CA GLU A 158 -13.75 -6.26 -38.62
C GLU A 158 -13.12 -5.10 -37.87
N ASP A 159 -13.77 -4.58 -36.83
CA ASP A 159 -13.22 -3.51 -35.99
C ASP A 159 -11.93 -3.95 -35.27
N LEU A 160 -11.89 -5.19 -34.76
CA LEU A 160 -10.70 -5.72 -34.09
C LEU A 160 -9.51 -5.84 -35.06
N LEU A 161 -9.76 -6.34 -36.28
CA LEU A 161 -8.73 -6.56 -37.30
C LEU A 161 -8.31 -5.26 -38.00
N ALA A 162 -9.21 -4.29 -38.15
CA ALA A 162 -8.94 -2.99 -38.75
C ALA A 162 -8.23 -2.03 -37.78
N ASN A 163 -8.30 -2.31 -36.48
CA ASN A 163 -7.64 -1.48 -35.48
C ASN A 163 -6.13 -1.74 -35.51
N GLU A 164 -5.38 -0.76 -36.01
CA GLU A 164 -3.92 -0.80 -36.14
C GLU A 164 -3.21 -1.13 -34.83
N LYS A 165 -3.83 -0.83 -33.67
CA LYS A 165 -3.29 -1.17 -32.35
C LYS A 165 -3.18 -2.68 -32.09
N TYR A 166 -3.89 -3.51 -32.87
CA TYR A 166 -3.97 -4.96 -32.69
C TYR A 166 -3.50 -5.75 -33.90
N ASN A 167 -3.12 -5.10 -35.01
CA ASN A 167 -2.74 -5.78 -36.23
C ASN A 167 -1.27 -6.27 -36.15
N PRO A 168 -1.03 -7.60 -36.10
CA PRO A 168 0.33 -8.14 -35.98
C PRO A 168 1.16 -7.99 -37.27
N ILE A 169 0.52 -7.65 -38.40
CA ILE A 169 1.12 -7.61 -39.74
C ILE A 169 1.24 -6.16 -40.26
N GLY A 170 0.82 -5.17 -39.45
CA GLY A 170 0.96 -3.75 -39.77
C GLY A 170 2.43 -3.33 -39.84
N THR A 171 2.94 -3.25 -41.06
CA THR A 171 4.20 -2.61 -41.43
C THR A 171 4.28 -1.21 -40.81
N THR A 172 5.17 -1.03 -39.84
CA THR A 172 5.67 0.28 -39.42
C THR A 172 6.53 0.87 -40.54
N THR A 173 5.89 1.31 -41.60
CA THR A 173 6.52 2.14 -42.62
C THR A 173 5.55 3.28 -42.87
N GLU A 174 5.98 4.50 -42.51
CA GLU A 174 5.41 5.79 -42.93
C GLU A 174 4.56 6.64 -41.96
N GLU A 175 4.83 6.60 -40.64
CA GLU A 175 4.55 7.76 -39.75
C GLU A 175 5.79 8.19 -38.95
N GLY A 176 6.93 8.36 -39.64
CA GLY A 176 8.21 8.74 -39.02
C GLY A 176 8.32 10.20 -38.56
N GLY A 177 7.41 11.08 -38.99
CA GLY A 177 7.47 12.53 -38.66
C GLY A 177 6.80 12.88 -37.33
N ASP A 178 5.56 12.47 -37.14
CA ASP A 178 4.76 12.76 -35.94
C ASP A 178 5.23 11.99 -34.69
N SER A 179 6.04 10.94 -34.90
CA SER A 179 6.59 10.09 -33.85
C SER A 179 7.74 10.77 -33.09
N LEU A 180 8.62 11.50 -33.78
CA LEU A 180 9.81 12.08 -33.16
C LEU A 180 9.50 13.32 -32.31
N GLU A 181 8.60 14.18 -32.77
CA GLU A 181 8.16 15.36 -31.99
C GLU A 181 7.43 14.91 -30.71
N ARG A 182 6.50 13.95 -30.81
CA ARG A 182 5.80 13.38 -29.65
C ARG A 182 6.75 12.66 -28.68
N LEU A 183 7.77 11.97 -29.18
CA LEU A 183 8.81 11.38 -28.34
C LEU A 183 9.67 12.45 -27.66
N THR A 184 9.94 13.56 -28.34
CA THR A 184 10.69 14.69 -27.80
C THR A 184 9.92 15.39 -26.68
N GLU A 185 8.63 15.66 -26.87
CA GLU A 185 7.76 16.26 -25.86
C GLU A 185 7.63 15.37 -24.62
N LYS A 186 7.36 14.06 -24.80
CA LYS A 186 7.31 13.10 -23.69
C LYS A 186 8.63 13.03 -22.93
N ASN A 187 9.75 13.06 -23.66
CA ASN A 187 11.05 13.05 -23.03
C ASN A 187 11.33 14.34 -22.26
N GLN A 188 10.85 15.49 -22.74
CA GLN A 188 10.94 16.75 -22.01
C GLN A 188 10.17 16.70 -20.69
N ASN A 189 8.92 16.21 -20.70
CA ASN A 189 8.13 16.01 -19.48
C ASN A 189 8.83 15.07 -18.49
N PHE A 190 9.40 13.97 -18.98
CA PHE A 190 10.18 13.04 -18.16
C PHE A 190 11.42 13.71 -17.54
N LEU A 191 12.16 14.51 -18.31
CA LEU A 191 13.33 15.24 -17.81
C LEU A 191 12.95 16.31 -16.77
N GLU A 192 11.80 16.96 -16.94
CA GLU A 192 11.26 17.92 -15.96
C GLU A 192 10.87 17.22 -14.65
N GLN A 193 10.22 16.06 -14.72
CA GLN A 193 9.92 15.21 -13.56
C GLN A 193 11.20 14.76 -12.85
N ILE A 194 12.23 14.31 -13.58
CA ILE A 194 13.53 13.97 -12.98
C ILE A 194 14.13 15.19 -12.29
N SER A 195 14.13 16.35 -12.94
CA SER A 195 14.79 17.54 -12.43
C SER A 195 14.17 18.02 -11.10
N SER A 196 12.85 17.89 -10.97
CA SER A 196 12.07 18.31 -9.81
C SER A 196 12.01 17.28 -8.68
N ALA A 197 12.27 16.00 -8.96
CA ALA A 197 12.27 14.94 -7.96
C ALA A 197 13.18 15.26 -6.76
N ARG A 198 12.76 14.90 -5.56
CA ARG A 198 13.53 15.10 -4.31
C ARG A 198 13.78 13.78 -3.61
N THR A 199 12.91 12.82 -3.86
CA THR A 199 12.96 11.45 -3.34
C THR A 199 13.23 10.47 -4.48
N PHE A 200 13.72 9.27 -4.14
CA PHE A 200 13.75 8.16 -5.10
C PHE A 200 12.36 7.74 -5.56
N GLN A 201 11.35 7.86 -4.71
CA GLN A 201 9.98 7.53 -5.07
C GLN A 201 9.46 8.42 -6.20
N GLN A 202 9.76 9.72 -6.17
CA GLN A 202 9.43 10.64 -7.26
C GLN A 202 10.15 10.29 -8.56
N LEU A 203 11.40 9.81 -8.49
CA LEU A 203 12.09 9.28 -9.67
C LEU A 203 11.41 8.02 -10.23
N ILE A 204 11.01 7.10 -9.35
CA ILE A 204 10.30 5.88 -9.73
C ILE A 204 8.99 6.25 -10.43
N TRP A 205 8.18 7.13 -9.84
CA TRP A 205 6.93 7.60 -10.44
C TRP A 205 7.14 8.32 -11.77
N GLY A 206 8.20 9.12 -11.90
CA GLY A 206 8.53 9.76 -13.18
C GLY A 206 8.84 8.73 -14.27
N VAL A 207 9.55 7.66 -13.94
CA VAL A 207 9.81 6.55 -14.87
C VAL A 207 8.53 5.75 -15.16
N GLU A 208 7.66 5.53 -14.17
CA GLU A 208 6.36 4.86 -14.38
C GLU A 208 5.43 5.67 -15.28
N ALA A 209 5.34 6.99 -15.08
CA ALA A 209 4.56 7.89 -15.92
C ALA A 209 5.08 7.84 -17.36
N ALA A 210 6.39 7.99 -17.56
CA ALA A 210 7.01 7.87 -18.88
C ALA A 210 6.76 6.49 -19.52
N ALA A 211 6.78 5.41 -18.72
CA ALA A 211 6.49 4.05 -19.18
C ALA A 211 5.05 3.90 -19.68
N VAL A 212 4.09 4.47 -18.96
CA VAL A 212 2.66 4.44 -19.32
C VAL A 212 2.41 5.25 -20.59
N GLU A 213 3.03 6.42 -20.73
CA GLU A 213 2.88 7.30 -21.88
C GLU A 213 3.48 6.72 -23.17
N SER A 214 4.58 5.97 -23.08
CA SER A 214 5.30 5.45 -24.25
C SER A 214 4.62 4.28 -24.98
N GLY A 215 3.63 3.59 -24.39
CA GLY A 215 3.03 2.41 -25.03
C GLY A 215 4.02 1.25 -25.20
N ASP A 216 3.68 0.24 -26.00
CA ASP A 216 4.29 -1.10 -25.97
C ASP A 216 5.83 -1.13 -25.90
N GLY A 217 6.34 -1.67 -24.78
CA GLY A 217 7.76 -1.80 -24.49
C GLY A 217 8.32 -0.80 -23.47
N ALA A 218 7.54 0.21 -23.06
CA ALA A 218 7.88 1.18 -22.02
C ALA A 218 9.35 1.64 -22.14
N LYS A 219 9.63 2.39 -23.19
CA LYS A 219 10.98 2.86 -23.55
C LYS A 219 11.15 4.31 -23.14
N VAL A 220 12.33 4.62 -22.61
CA VAL A 220 12.77 5.98 -22.27
C VAL A 220 13.96 6.34 -23.16
N LEU A 221 14.00 7.55 -23.70
CA LEU A 221 15.13 7.99 -24.53
C LEU A 221 16.40 8.11 -23.67
N ASN A 222 17.52 7.66 -24.24
CA ASN A 222 18.83 7.82 -23.62
C ASN A 222 19.61 8.95 -24.30
N ASP A 223 20.76 9.33 -23.72
CA ASP A 223 21.51 10.51 -24.18
C ASP A 223 22.03 10.40 -25.63
N ASN A 224 22.09 9.18 -26.18
CA ASN A 224 22.57 8.91 -27.54
C ASN A 224 21.42 8.84 -28.58
N GLY A 225 20.19 9.23 -28.19
CA GLY A 225 18.99 9.08 -29.03
C GLY A 225 18.49 7.63 -29.15
N GLY A 226 19.07 6.70 -28.39
CA GLY A 226 18.59 5.34 -28.25
C GLY A 226 17.46 5.23 -27.22
N THR A 227 17.04 4.00 -26.90
CA THR A 227 16.02 3.75 -25.88
C THR A 227 16.47 2.73 -24.85
N VAL A 228 16.04 2.91 -23.61
CA VAL A 228 16.21 1.93 -22.52
C VAL A 228 14.87 1.43 -22.03
N SER A 229 14.84 0.21 -21.46
CA SER A 229 13.63 -0.35 -20.87
C SER A 229 13.33 0.32 -19.53
N ALA A 230 12.16 0.97 -19.42
CA ALA A 230 11.66 1.53 -18.17
C ALA A 230 11.53 0.45 -17.09
N GLY A 231 11.11 -0.78 -17.44
CA GLY A 231 11.09 -1.89 -16.48
C GLY A 231 12.46 -2.23 -15.90
N LYS A 232 13.55 -2.04 -16.66
CA LYS A 232 14.92 -2.19 -16.15
C LYS A 232 15.30 -0.99 -15.28
N LEU A 233 14.97 0.24 -15.70
CA LEU A 233 15.18 1.45 -14.89
C LEU A 233 14.46 1.38 -13.54
N LEU A 234 13.19 0.98 -13.52
CA LEU A 234 12.40 0.85 -12.30
C LEU A 234 13.06 -0.14 -11.33
N ARG A 235 13.49 -1.31 -11.81
CA ARG A 235 14.22 -2.28 -10.98
C ARG A 235 15.52 -1.71 -10.43
N GLU A 236 16.30 -0.98 -11.24
CA GLU A 236 17.53 -0.35 -10.78
C GLU A 236 17.27 0.75 -9.74
N LEU A 237 16.27 1.61 -9.96
CA LEU A 237 15.89 2.67 -9.02
C LEU A 237 15.34 2.12 -7.70
N THR A 238 14.43 1.14 -7.74
CA THR A 238 13.90 0.47 -6.54
C THR A 238 15.01 -0.22 -5.76
N ARG A 239 15.98 -0.84 -6.45
CA ARG A 239 17.14 -1.44 -5.79
C ARG A 239 17.99 -0.40 -5.08
N VAL A 240 18.31 0.72 -5.74
CA VAL A 240 19.08 1.80 -5.10
C VAL A 240 18.34 2.42 -3.92
N ASP A 241 17.03 2.60 -4.04
CA ASP A 241 16.21 3.08 -2.93
C ASP A 241 16.23 2.11 -1.74
N THR A 242 16.21 0.80 -2.00
CA THR A 242 16.27 -0.24 -0.95
C THR A 242 17.64 -0.33 -0.29
N GLU A 243 18.71 -0.23 -1.09
CA GLU A 243 20.10 -0.45 -0.67
C GLU A 243 20.74 0.74 0.05
N GLU A 244 20.07 1.92 0.08
CA GLU A 244 20.38 3.22 0.73
C GLU A 244 21.87 3.60 0.92
N GLU A 245 22.63 2.77 1.65
CA GLU A 245 24.01 3.00 2.07
C GLU A 245 25.02 2.00 1.49
N ARG A 246 24.58 0.81 1.06
CA ARG A 246 25.44 -0.29 0.60
C ARG A 246 25.51 -0.46 -0.91
N GLY A 247 24.61 0.18 -1.65
CA GLY A 247 24.39 -0.18 -3.06
C GLY A 247 25.62 -0.04 -3.93
N ASP A 248 25.94 -1.11 -4.67
CA ASP A 248 27.08 -1.19 -5.57
C ASP A 248 26.94 -0.13 -6.67
N PRO A 249 27.90 0.78 -6.88
CA PRO A 249 27.85 1.72 -7.98
C PRO A 249 27.60 1.06 -9.34
N ASN A 250 28.01 -0.20 -9.53
CA ASN A 250 27.85 -0.99 -10.76
C ASN A 250 26.39 -1.36 -11.05
N ASP A 251 25.50 -1.21 -10.06
CA ASP A 251 24.09 -1.58 -10.16
C ASP A 251 23.20 -0.57 -10.90
N LEU A 252 23.83 0.42 -11.53
CA LEU A 252 23.20 1.55 -12.23
C LEU A 252 23.50 1.58 -13.73
N GLU A 253 23.72 0.42 -14.36
CA GLU A 253 24.09 0.33 -15.78
C GLU A 253 23.11 1.07 -16.69
N THR A 254 21.79 0.93 -16.46
CA THR A 254 20.76 1.58 -17.29
C THR A 254 20.57 3.04 -16.91
N VAL A 255 20.61 3.35 -15.61
CA VAL A 255 20.56 4.74 -15.13
C VAL A 255 21.71 5.58 -15.71
N ARG A 256 22.92 5.02 -15.85
CA ARG A 256 24.09 5.69 -16.46
C ARG A 256 23.91 6.07 -17.93
N GLN A 257 22.92 5.50 -18.63
CA GLN A 257 22.63 5.84 -20.03
C GLN A 257 21.80 7.13 -20.16
N ILE A 258 21.25 7.64 -19.06
CA ILE A 258 20.46 8.87 -19.00
C ILE A 258 21.16 9.82 -18.01
N LYS A 259 22.10 10.66 -18.48
CA LYS A 259 22.92 11.55 -17.64
C LYS A 259 22.10 12.41 -16.66
N PRO A 260 20.97 13.02 -17.06
CA PRO A 260 20.13 13.78 -16.12
C PRO A 260 19.63 12.91 -14.95
N LEU A 261 19.15 11.70 -15.23
CA LEU A 261 18.70 10.76 -14.21
C LEU A 261 19.87 10.29 -13.34
N GLN A 262 21.02 9.97 -13.92
CA GLN A 262 22.21 9.58 -13.17
C GLN A 262 22.65 10.67 -12.19
N ARG A 263 22.78 11.92 -12.66
CA ARG A 263 23.15 13.05 -11.81
C ARG A 263 22.15 13.19 -10.67
N LYS A 264 20.86 13.13 -10.99
CA LYS A 264 19.80 13.26 -9.99
C LYS A 264 19.82 12.15 -8.94
N VAL A 265 20.03 10.90 -9.36
CA VAL A 265 20.21 9.76 -8.45
C VAL A 265 21.39 10.02 -7.49
N LEU A 266 22.53 10.51 -7.99
CA LEU A 266 23.68 10.82 -7.15
C LEU A 266 23.40 11.96 -6.16
N ASP A 267 22.70 13.01 -6.61
CA ASP A 267 22.32 14.13 -5.76
C ASP A 267 21.40 13.68 -4.61
N ILE A 268 20.37 12.87 -4.91
CA ILE A 268 19.45 12.31 -3.90
C ILE A 268 20.20 11.38 -2.95
N ARG A 269 21.09 10.50 -3.42
CA ARG A 269 21.91 9.65 -2.54
C ARG A 269 22.76 10.47 -1.57
N SER A 270 23.41 11.51 -2.08
CA SER A 270 24.28 12.38 -1.28
C SER A 270 23.49 13.12 -0.19
N ALA A 271 22.33 13.68 -0.56
CA ALA A 271 21.42 14.33 0.37
C ALA A 271 20.91 13.34 1.43
N ARG A 272 20.41 12.17 1.02
CA ARG A 272 19.92 11.11 1.90
C ARG A 272 20.99 10.64 2.89
N ALA A 273 22.21 10.38 2.42
CA ALA A 273 23.32 9.97 3.27
C ALA A 273 23.64 11.02 4.35
N SER A 274 23.58 12.31 3.99
CA SER A 274 23.78 13.42 4.92
C SER A 274 22.65 13.49 5.96
N LEU A 275 21.40 13.33 5.53
CA LEU A 275 20.23 13.29 6.41
C LEU A 275 20.26 12.08 7.36
N ASN A 276 20.63 10.89 6.86
CA ASN A 276 20.84 9.69 7.67
C ASN A 276 21.89 9.91 8.75
N ALA A 277 23.03 10.52 8.38
CA ALA A 277 24.09 10.84 9.34
C ALA A 277 23.58 11.76 10.45
N ILE A 278 22.84 12.82 10.11
CA ILE A 278 22.24 13.75 11.08
C ILE A 278 21.25 13.01 12.00
N TYR A 279 20.37 12.20 11.44
CA TYR A 279 19.38 11.45 12.20
C TYR A 279 20.02 10.45 13.18
N ARG A 280 21.09 9.77 12.76
CA ARG A 280 21.81 8.76 13.57
C ARG A 280 22.76 9.36 14.60
N ASP A 281 23.23 10.59 14.40
CA ASP A 281 24.17 11.27 15.30
C ASP A 281 23.57 11.55 16.69
N ALA A 282 22.32 11.15 16.97
CA ALA A 282 21.72 10.87 18.29
C ALA A 282 22.23 11.78 19.41
N ARG A 283 22.17 13.10 19.20
CA ARG A 283 23.06 14.01 19.93
C ARG A 283 22.49 14.60 21.21
N THR A 284 21.36 14.10 21.68
CA THR A 284 20.90 14.49 23.00
C THR A 284 20.26 13.32 23.72
N GLN A 285 21.06 12.63 24.54
CA GLN A 285 20.53 11.92 25.69
C GLN A 285 20.00 12.98 26.65
N TRP A 286 18.69 13.04 26.82
CA TRP A 286 18.06 13.96 27.75
C TRP A 286 17.75 13.21 29.03
N GLN A 287 18.34 13.67 30.13
CA GLN A 287 17.91 13.24 31.45
C GLN A 287 16.52 13.83 31.70
N THR A 288 15.57 13.01 32.13
CA THR A 288 14.27 13.56 32.52
C THR A 288 14.45 14.42 33.79
N PRO A 289 13.64 15.47 34.01
CA PRO A 289 13.74 16.28 35.24
C PRO A 289 13.49 15.50 36.54
N ILE A 290 12.97 14.28 36.45
CA ILE A 290 12.40 13.49 37.54
C ILE A 290 13.03 12.08 37.68
N SER A 291 13.90 11.66 36.76
CA SER A 291 14.62 10.39 36.85
C SER A 291 16.03 10.50 36.26
N ASP A 292 16.93 9.64 36.73
CA ASP A 292 18.28 9.45 36.16
C ASP A 292 18.26 8.74 34.80
N GLU A 293 17.07 8.52 34.24
CA GLU A 293 16.90 7.83 32.97
C GLU A 293 16.97 8.81 31.80
N TYR A 294 17.56 8.31 30.72
CA TYR A 294 17.74 9.04 29.49
C TYR A 294 16.77 8.51 28.45
N PHE A 295 16.13 9.42 27.72
CA PHE A 295 15.54 9.10 26.42
C PHE A 295 16.41 9.72 25.33
N SER A 296 16.46 9.09 24.16
CA SER A 296 17.15 9.62 23.00
C SER A 296 16.16 10.29 22.07
N ILE A 297 16.52 11.48 21.58
CA ILE A 297 15.82 12.16 20.48
C ILE A 297 16.67 12.00 19.21
N HIS A 298 16.03 11.52 18.15
CA HIS A 298 16.60 11.48 16.80
C HIS A 298 15.86 12.51 15.98
N ALA A 299 16.58 13.48 15.41
CA ALA A 299 15.94 14.61 14.75
C ALA A 299 16.75 15.12 13.56
N ILE A 300 16.03 15.63 12.57
CA ILE A 300 16.54 16.40 11.45
C ILE A 300 15.90 17.78 11.54
N ASN A 301 16.71 18.80 11.87
CA ASN A 301 16.30 20.19 11.71
C ASN A 301 16.57 20.61 10.26
N ARG A 302 15.52 20.65 9.44
CA ARG A 302 15.64 20.94 8.01
C ARG A 302 16.09 22.37 7.74
N LYS A 303 15.67 23.32 8.57
CA LYS A 303 16.11 24.72 8.48
C LYS A 303 17.62 24.83 8.67
N GLU A 304 18.15 24.24 9.75
CA GLU A 304 19.60 24.24 10.01
C GLU A 304 20.38 23.48 8.92
N PHE A 305 19.83 22.37 8.41
CA PHE A 305 20.41 21.65 7.28
C PHE A 305 20.48 22.54 6.02
N ASN A 306 19.40 23.22 5.67
CA ASN A 306 19.36 24.08 4.49
C ASN A 306 20.31 25.27 4.63
N GLU A 307 20.35 25.93 5.79
CA GLU A 307 21.29 27.01 6.10
C GLU A 307 22.75 26.57 5.92
N LYS A 308 23.13 25.40 6.46
CA LYS A 308 24.50 24.84 6.34
C LYS A 308 24.90 24.50 4.91
N ASN A 309 23.94 24.14 4.07
CA ASN A 309 24.18 23.70 2.69
C ASN A 309 23.87 24.81 1.64
N GLY A 310 23.52 26.02 2.07
CA GLY A 310 23.16 27.12 1.16
C GLY A 310 21.89 26.85 0.34
N LEU A 311 20.97 26.06 0.89
CA LEU A 311 19.66 25.77 0.29
C LEU A 311 18.60 26.77 0.79
N PRO A 312 17.51 27.01 0.02
CA PRO A 312 16.40 27.84 0.47
C PRO A 312 15.82 27.34 1.80
N ALA A 313 15.34 28.24 2.66
CA ALA A 313 14.63 27.85 3.86
C ALA A 313 13.37 27.05 3.50
N PRO A 314 13.01 26.00 4.28
CA PRO A 314 11.78 25.25 4.04
C PRO A 314 10.55 26.16 4.26
N GLU A 315 9.48 25.91 3.50
CA GLU A 315 8.22 26.66 3.62
C GLU A 315 7.46 26.33 4.91
N ASP A 316 7.44 25.05 5.30
CA ASP A 316 6.85 24.59 6.56
C ASP A 316 7.91 24.54 7.66
N THR A 317 7.66 25.25 8.76
CA THR A 317 8.56 25.31 9.91
C THR A 317 8.08 24.45 11.08
N ILE A 318 6.84 23.97 11.07
CA ILE A 318 6.30 23.20 12.19
C ILE A 318 6.88 21.79 12.16
N PRO A 319 7.66 21.38 13.17
CA PRO A 319 8.31 20.08 13.16
C PRO A 319 7.29 18.95 13.31
N ILE A 320 7.53 17.85 12.60
CA ILE A 320 6.76 16.63 12.68
C ILE A 320 7.42 15.68 13.68
N TRP A 321 6.68 15.29 14.71
CA TRP A 321 7.10 14.28 15.68
C TRP A 321 6.50 12.93 15.35
N ILE A 322 7.33 11.93 15.11
CA ILE A 322 6.89 10.55 14.90
C ILE A 322 6.86 9.83 16.25
N ALA A 323 5.65 9.50 16.72
CA ALA A 323 5.46 8.69 17.90
C ALA A 323 5.50 7.20 17.51
N PRO A 324 6.49 6.43 18.01
CA PRO A 324 6.71 5.05 17.58
C PRO A 324 5.62 4.10 18.09
N GLY A 325 5.42 3.04 17.31
CA GLY A 325 4.56 1.92 17.67
C GLY A 325 5.15 1.01 18.75
N PHE A 326 4.42 -0.05 19.08
CA PHE A 326 4.90 -1.05 20.04
C PHE A 326 6.18 -1.71 19.54
N ARG A 327 7.26 -1.60 20.32
CA ARG A 327 8.60 -2.13 20.02
C ARG A 327 9.24 -1.59 18.73
N VAL A 328 8.75 -0.45 18.26
CA VAL A 328 9.39 0.27 17.15
C VAL A 328 10.39 1.23 17.77
N GLY A 329 11.65 1.20 17.36
CA GLY A 329 12.62 2.20 17.77
C GLY A 329 12.93 3.19 16.63
N ALA A 330 13.93 4.03 16.86
CA ALA A 330 14.23 5.12 15.95
C ALA A 330 14.79 4.64 14.60
N GLU A 331 15.50 3.51 14.55
CA GLU A 331 16.10 3.05 13.29
C GLU A 331 15.02 2.52 12.34
N ALA A 332 14.01 1.80 12.84
CA ALA A 332 12.86 1.39 12.03
C ALA A 332 12.09 2.58 11.42
N LEU A 333 12.10 3.74 12.09
CA LEU A 333 11.44 4.96 11.62
C LEU A 333 12.34 5.87 10.78
N ARG A 334 13.64 5.61 10.73
CA ARG A 334 14.64 6.48 10.08
C ARG A 334 14.25 6.82 8.66
N ARG A 335 13.86 5.81 7.88
CA ARG A 335 13.57 5.99 6.45
C ARG A 335 12.37 6.91 6.20
N ASN A 336 11.33 6.85 7.05
CA ASN A 336 10.21 7.79 6.97
C ASN A 336 10.64 9.19 7.38
N ALA A 337 11.40 9.32 8.47
CA ALA A 337 11.88 10.62 8.94
C ALA A 337 12.78 11.32 7.91
N VAL A 338 13.65 10.55 7.27
CA VAL A 338 14.54 11.03 6.22
C VAL A 338 13.76 11.35 4.95
N GLY A 339 12.84 10.50 4.51
CA GLY A 339 11.98 10.78 3.35
C GLY A 339 11.14 12.05 3.53
N MET A 340 10.56 12.27 4.72
CA MET A 340 9.87 13.52 5.03
C MET A 340 10.82 14.73 5.01
N SER A 341 12.06 14.55 5.43
CA SER A 341 13.08 15.61 5.39
C SER A 341 13.58 15.92 3.97
N GLU A 342 13.58 14.93 3.07
CA GLU A 342 13.80 15.13 1.63
C GLU A 342 12.70 16.00 1.00
N LEU A 343 11.49 15.96 1.59
CA LEU A 343 10.34 16.78 1.23
C LEU A 343 10.30 18.13 1.98
N ASP A 344 11.43 18.56 2.53
CA ASP A 344 11.61 19.84 3.24
C ASP A 344 10.92 19.99 4.60
N HIS A 345 10.59 18.89 5.29
CA HIS A 345 10.07 18.98 6.66
C HIS A 345 11.14 18.71 7.73
N SER A 346 11.04 19.41 8.86
CA SER A 346 11.81 19.05 10.07
C SER A 346 11.12 17.90 10.78
N VAL A 347 11.87 16.88 11.18
CA VAL A 347 11.29 15.66 11.76
C VAL A 347 12.06 15.23 13.01
N ALA A 348 11.35 14.73 14.01
CA ALA A 348 11.94 14.10 15.18
C ALA A 348 11.20 12.81 15.57
N THR A 349 11.91 11.89 16.20
CA THR A 349 11.33 10.79 16.97
C THR A 349 12.07 10.63 18.29
N TYR A 350 11.51 9.84 19.19
CA TYR A 350 12.07 9.58 20.51
C TYR A 350 12.07 8.08 20.81
N VAL A 351 13.05 7.64 21.58
CA VAL A 351 13.12 6.26 22.08
C VAL A 351 13.03 6.29 23.59
N VAL A 352 12.04 5.57 24.12
CA VAL A 352 11.86 5.37 25.56
C VAL A 352 12.53 4.06 25.94
N ASP A 353 13.38 4.08 26.96
CA ASP A 353 13.86 2.84 27.56
C ASP A 353 12.66 2.06 28.10
N PRO A 354 12.45 0.78 27.72
CA PRO A 354 11.31 0.00 28.19
C PRO A 354 11.30 -0.25 29.71
N ARG A 355 12.38 0.09 30.43
CA ARG A 355 12.47 0.05 31.89
C ARG A 355 12.09 1.35 32.58
N ASN A 356 11.97 2.43 31.80
CA ASN A 356 11.47 3.69 32.32
C ASN A 356 10.05 3.45 32.83
N GLU A 357 9.78 3.86 34.05
CA GLU A 357 8.44 3.84 34.67
C GLU A 357 8.00 5.26 35.10
N ALA A 358 8.82 6.27 34.82
CA ALA A 358 8.64 7.64 35.25
C ALA A 358 7.56 8.36 34.43
N THR A 359 6.56 8.89 35.13
CA THR A 359 5.56 9.81 34.57
C THR A 359 5.89 11.23 35.03
N ASP A 360 5.92 12.19 34.11
CA ASP A 360 6.19 13.58 34.44
C ASP A 360 4.99 14.21 35.13
N SER A 361 5.15 14.52 36.42
CA SER A 361 4.10 15.06 37.27
C SER A 361 3.63 16.46 36.88
N ARG A 362 4.35 17.13 35.96
CA ARG A 362 3.92 18.40 35.36
C ARG A 362 2.69 18.22 34.46
N TYR A 363 2.46 17.01 33.94
CA TYR A 363 1.35 16.73 33.05
C TYR A 363 0.18 16.08 33.79
N THR A 364 -1.02 16.59 33.54
CA THR A 364 -2.26 16.01 34.09
C THR A 364 -2.95 15.20 33.01
N PHE A 365 -3.05 13.89 33.24
CA PHE A 365 -3.74 12.96 32.33
C PHE A 365 -5.13 12.59 32.85
N PRO A 366 -6.07 12.19 31.97
CA PRO A 366 -7.34 11.63 32.41
C PRO A 366 -7.15 10.45 33.39
N PRO A 367 -8.03 10.29 34.40
CA PRO A 367 -7.81 9.36 35.50
C PRO A 367 -7.79 7.89 35.05
N ASN A 368 -8.55 7.55 34.00
CA ASN A 368 -8.71 6.21 33.45
C ASN A 368 -7.59 5.77 32.49
N ILE A 369 -6.60 6.62 32.22
CA ILE A 369 -5.47 6.23 31.36
C ILE A 369 -4.54 5.26 32.12
N PRO A 370 -4.15 4.12 31.52
CA PRO A 370 -3.18 3.19 32.11
C PRO A 370 -1.86 3.89 32.43
N ALA A 371 -1.21 3.50 33.54
CA ALA A 371 0.05 4.12 33.97
C ALA A 371 1.15 4.08 32.89
N LEU A 372 1.29 2.94 32.21
CA LEU A 372 2.25 2.78 31.12
C LEU A 372 1.97 3.71 29.94
N THR A 373 0.70 3.96 29.62
CA THR A 373 0.33 4.93 28.58
C THR A 373 0.64 6.37 29.00
N LYS A 374 0.39 6.73 30.28
CA LYS A 374 0.76 8.06 30.83
C LYS A 374 2.26 8.31 30.74
N MET A 375 3.05 7.28 31.03
CA MET A 375 4.51 7.32 30.93
C MET A 375 4.97 7.56 29.49
N HIS A 376 4.49 6.80 28.51
CA HIS A 376 4.86 7.01 27.10
C HIS A 376 4.40 8.37 26.56
N ALA A 377 3.21 8.84 26.96
CA ALA A 377 2.71 10.17 26.61
C ALA A 377 3.56 11.28 27.27
N SER A 378 3.96 11.10 28.53
CA SER A 378 4.89 12.03 29.22
C SER A 378 6.23 12.09 28.50
N ALA A 379 6.77 10.95 28.08
CA ALA A 379 8.03 10.91 27.34
C ALA A 379 7.94 11.67 26.00
N LEU A 380 6.81 11.55 25.28
CA LEU A 380 6.58 12.34 24.06
C LEU A 380 6.54 13.84 24.38
N LEU A 381 5.80 14.28 25.40
CA LEU A 381 5.71 15.70 25.78
C LEU A 381 7.07 16.27 26.20
N THR A 382 7.84 15.53 27.00
CA THR A 382 9.18 15.94 27.42
C THR A 382 10.15 15.96 26.23
N ALA A 383 10.03 15.03 25.30
CA ALA A 383 10.81 15.06 24.06
C ALA A 383 10.45 16.28 23.20
N ILE A 384 9.17 16.59 23.04
CA ILE A 384 8.70 17.80 22.34
C ILE A 384 9.28 19.06 22.99
N GLU A 385 9.16 19.20 24.32
CA GLU A 385 9.69 20.36 25.05
C GLU A 385 11.20 20.52 24.85
N ALA A 386 11.95 19.42 25.03
CA ALA A 386 13.39 19.41 24.84
C ALA A 386 13.79 19.70 23.39
N GLY A 387 13.11 19.11 22.41
CA GLY A 387 13.36 19.32 21.00
C GLY A 387 13.01 20.74 20.54
N SER A 388 11.84 21.27 20.92
CA SER A 388 11.44 22.64 20.63
C SER A 388 12.44 23.67 21.17
N LYS A 389 12.97 23.45 22.38
CA LYS A 389 13.94 24.36 22.98
C LYS A 389 15.33 24.26 22.36
N ASN A 390 15.83 23.05 22.14
CA ASN A 390 17.26 22.82 21.88
C ASN A 390 17.58 22.45 20.43
N ILE A 391 16.60 21.88 19.70
CA ILE A 391 16.78 21.42 18.32
C ILE A 391 16.12 22.41 17.36
N PHE A 392 14.83 22.71 17.56
CA PHE A 392 14.03 23.53 16.63
C PHE A 392 13.98 25.03 16.98
N ARG A 393 14.42 25.42 18.19
CA ARG A 393 14.63 26.80 18.66
C ARG A 393 13.39 27.70 18.65
N GLY A 394 12.33 27.27 19.34
CA GLY A 394 11.20 28.16 19.68
C GLY A 394 9.84 27.77 19.12
N GLU A 395 9.70 26.57 18.56
CA GLU A 395 8.41 26.11 18.01
C GLU A 395 7.39 25.84 19.13
N GLU A 396 6.29 26.60 19.11
CA GLU A 396 5.21 26.52 20.09
C GLU A 396 4.23 25.37 19.83
N LYS A 397 4.06 24.99 18.57
CA LYS A 397 3.19 23.89 18.18
C LYS A 397 3.97 22.83 17.42
N VAL A 398 3.43 21.62 17.41
CA VAL A 398 4.00 20.50 16.66
C VAL A 398 2.93 19.78 15.83
N ASN A 399 3.37 19.20 14.73
CA ASN A 399 2.61 18.17 14.02
C ASN A 399 3.06 16.81 14.55
N VAL A 400 2.16 15.83 14.64
CA VAL A 400 2.48 14.50 15.18
C VAL A 400 1.98 13.40 14.24
N LEU A 401 2.85 12.44 13.96
CA LEU A 401 2.53 11.20 13.28
C LEU A 401 2.57 10.05 14.30
N GLY A 402 1.41 9.55 14.73
CA GLY A 402 1.32 8.45 15.69
C GLY A 402 1.13 7.11 14.99
N TYR A 403 2.13 6.22 15.04
CA TYR A 403 2.04 4.89 14.44
C TYR A 403 1.62 3.82 15.46
N SER A 404 0.55 3.06 15.19
CA SER A 404 0.11 1.94 16.04
C SER A 404 -0.08 2.37 17.50
N ASN A 405 0.64 1.78 18.48
CA ASN A 405 0.66 2.25 19.87
C ASN A 405 1.06 3.73 20.03
N GLY A 406 1.89 4.25 19.13
CA GLY A 406 2.28 5.66 19.07
C GLY A 406 1.09 6.59 18.84
N ALA A 407 0.02 6.12 18.20
CA ALA A 407 -1.23 6.87 18.09
C ALA A 407 -1.89 7.11 19.45
N ILE A 408 -1.92 6.08 20.32
CA ILE A 408 -2.43 6.22 21.69
C ILE A 408 -1.58 7.23 22.45
N ASN A 409 -0.25 7.12 22.35
CA ASN A 409 0.68 8.01 23.04
C ASN A 409 0.50 9.46 22.58
N ALA A 410 0.33 9.70 21.28
CA ALA A 410 0.09 11.02 20.70
C ALA A 410 -1.22 11.65 21.19
N ILE A 411 -2.33 10.88 21.14
CA ILE A 411 -3.64 11.37 21.61
C ILE A 411 -3.62 11.64 23.11
N VAL A 412 -3.05 10.75 23.92
CA VAL A 412 -2.98 10.95 25.38
C VAL A 412 -2.07 12.12 25.76
N ALA A 413 -0.97 12.33 25.03
CA ALA A 413 -0.11 13.51 25.19
C ALA A 413 -0.89 14.80 24.85
N ALA A 414 -1.62 14.81 23.73
CA ALA A 414 -2.46 15.92 23.33
C ALA A 414 -3.61 16.19 24.32
N MET A 415 -4.17 15.16 24.97
CA MET A 415 -5.16 15.34 26.03
C MET A 415 -4.62 16.12 27.23
N ALA A 416 -3.32 16.00 27.51
CA ALA A 416 -2.69 16.72 28.62
C ALA A 416 -2.33 18.17 28.26
N LEU A 417 -1.93 18.45 27.02
CA LEU A 417 -1.50 19.78 26.54
C LEU A 417 -1.98 20.06 25.10
N PRO A 418 -3.30 20.21 24.86
CA PRO A 418 -3.86 20.29 23.51
C PRO A 418 -3.34 21.47 22.69
N GLU A 419 -3.02 22.59 23.35
CA GLU A 419 -2.50 23.81 22.72
C GLU A 419 -1.13 23.63 22.07
N ARG A 420 -0.39 22.58 22.43
CA ARG A 420 0.92 22.22 21.84
C ARG A 420 0.79 21.47 20.52
N PHE A 421 -0.39 20.95 20.18
CA PHE A 421 -0.60 20.11 19.00
C PHE A 421 -1.36 20.89 17.93
N ASN A 422 -0.83 20.89 16.72
CA ASN A 422 -1.46 21.51 15.56
C ASN A 422 -2.26 20.47 14.77
N LYS A 423 -1.56 19.45 14.27
CA LYS A 423 -2.12 18.34 13.48
C LYS A 423 -1.64 17.01 14.03
N ILE A 424 -2.51 16.01 14.01
CA ILE A 424 -2.16 14.63 14.38
C ILE A 424 -2.65 13.68 13.28
N ILE A 425 -1.73 12.95 12.68
CA ILE A 425 -2.04 11.83 11.79
C ILE A 425 -1.88 10.53 12.58
N LEU A 426 -2.94 9.71 12.57
CA LEU A 426 -2.97 8.42 13.25
C LEU A 426 -2.80 7.30 12.22
N VAL A 427 -1.66 6.62 12.22
CA VAL A 427 -1.34 5.55 11.26
C VAL A 427 -1.57 4.19 11.89
N ASN A 428 -2.52 3.42 11.35
CA ASN A 428 -2.97 2.14 11.89
C ASN A 428 -3.16 2.18 13.42
N PRO A 429 -3.93 3.16 13.95
CA PRO A 429 -3.96 3.46 15.37
C PRO A 429 -4.42 2.27 16.21
N ALA A 430 -3.62 1.95 17.22
CA ALA A 430 -4.08 1.09 18.29
C ALA A 430 -5.10 1.86 19.16
N GLY A 431 -6.07 1.17 19.78
CA GLY A 431 -7.07 1.83 20.65
C GLY A 431 -8.31 2.41 19.94
N LEU A 432 -8.47 2.15 18.63
CA LEU A 432 -9.76 2.30 17.92
C LEU A 432 -10.53 0.98 17.83
N THR A 433 -10.26 0.05 18.75
CA THR A 433 -10.99 -1.21 18.83
C THR A 433 -12.11 -1.12 19.85
N ASP A 434 -13.22 -1.84 19.62
CA ASP A 434 -14.24 -2.03 20.66
C ASP A 434 -13.55 -2.68 21.88
N LEU A 435 -13.77 -2.15 23.08
CA LEU A 435 -13.22 -2.69 24.33
C LEU A 435 -13.62 -4.17 24.54
N ASN A 436 -14.69 -4.62 23.90
CA ASN A 436 -15.15 -6.01 23.92
C ASN A 436 -14.53 -6.89 22.83
N ASP A 437 -13.73 -6.33 21.93
CA ASP A 437 -13.01 -7.08 20.92
C ASP A 437 -11.97 -7.99 21.59
N PRO A 438 -11.85 -9.28 21.22
CA PRO A 438 -10.76 -10.16 21.68
C PRO A 438 -9.37 -9.74 21.16
N TYR A 439 -9.11 -8.43 21.01
CA TYR A 439 -7.86 -7.81 20.60
C TYR A 439 -6.70 -8.31 21.45
N LEU A 440 -6.85 -8.28 22.79
CA LEU A 440 -5.80 -8.75 23.70
C LEU A 440 -5.42 -10.21 23.40
N LEU A 441 -6.39 -11.06 23.06
CA LEU A 441 -6.13 -12.46 22.68
C LEU A 441 -5.44 -12.57 21.32
N ARG A 442 -5.82 -11.74 20.33
CA ARG A 442 -5.14 -11.70 19.02
C ARG A 442 -3.70 -11.20 19.15
N PHE A 443 -3.49 -10.14 19.92
CA PHE A 443 -2.18 -9.56 20.19
C PHE A 443 -1.28 -10.51 20.98
N LEU A 444 -1.80 -11.14 22.04
CA LEU A 444 -1.07 -12.16 22.80
C LEU A 444 -0.73 -13.37 21.92
N LYS A 445 -1.60 -13.77 20.97
CA LYS A 445 -1.34 -14.85 20.01
C LYS A 445 -0.18 -14.49 19.06
N LEU A 446 -0.18 -13.28 18.50
CA LEU A 446 0.90 -12.79 17.64
C LEU A 446 2.21 -12.71 18.41
N SER A 447 2.18 -12.09 19.59
CA SER A 447 3.33 -11.97 20.48
C SER A 447 3.90 -13.34 20.86
N ALA A 448 3.05 -14.29 21.28
CA ALA A 448 3.48 -15.63 21.67
C ALA A 448 4.11 -16.45 20.52
N LYS A 449 3.76 -16.17 19.26
CA LYS A 449 4.44 -16.77 18.08
C LYS A 449 5.82 -16.17 17.84
N SER A 450 6.00 -14.87 18.12
CA SER A 450 7.27 -14.17 17.95
C SER A 450 8.28 -14.49 19.05
N PHE A 451 7.84 -14.94 20.23
CA PHE A 451 8.73 -15.43 21.27
C PHE A 451 8.99 -16.93 21.12
N THR A 452 10.26 -17.34 21.15
CA THR A 452 10.70 -18.74 21.28
C THR A 452 10.13 -19.47 22.51
N HIS A 453 9.48 -18.74 23.42
CA HIS A 453 8.93 -19.22 24.69
C HIS A 453 7.40 -19.04 24.80
N GLY A 454 6.64 -19.07 23.70
CA GLY A 454 5.18 -18.84 23.68
C GLY A 454 4.33 -19.60 24.73
N LYS A 455 4.79 -20.75 25.23
CA LYS A 455 4.15 -21.46 26.35
C LYS A 455 4.32 -20.76 27.71
N GLN A 456 5.47 -20.13 27.98
CA GLN A 456 5.68 -19.33 29.20
C GLN A 456 4.81 -18.07 29.17
N VAL A 457 4.65 -17.42 28.00
CA VAL A 457 3.78 -16.24 27.78
C VAL A 457 2.36 -16.47 28.29
N LEU A 458 1.73 -17.56 27.85
CA LEU A 458 0.36 -17.89 28.24
C LEU A 458 0.25 -18.26 29.73
N THR A 459 1.29 -18.91 30.26
CA THR A 459 1.33 -19.35 31.66
C THR A 459 1.51 -18.17 32.63
N GLU A 460 2.40 -17.23 32.31
CA GLU A 460 2.65 -16.02 33.11
C GLU A 460 1.49 -15.01 33.04
N ALA A 461 0.77 -14.95 31.91
CA ALA A 461 -0.47 -14.18 31.77
C ALA A 461 -1.67 -14.77 32.55
N GLY A 462 -1.48 -15.86 33.32
CA GLY A 462 -2.54 -16.52 34.08
C GLY A 462 -3.55 -17.30 33.22
N LEU A 463 -3.30 -17.44 31.92
CA LEU A 463 -4.16 -18.17 30.99
C LEU A 463 -3.77 -19.66 31.01
N LYS A 464 -4.46 -20.45 31.85
CA LYS A 464 -4.29 -21.92 31.83
C LYS A 464 -4.61 -22.44 30.41
N PRO A 465 -3.67 -23.12 29.74
CA PRO A 465 -3.90 -23.58 28.38
C PRO A 465 -4.91 -24.74 28.41
N ALA A 466 -6.18 -24.44 28.17
CA ALA A 466 -7.14 -25.47 27.80
C ALA A 466 -6.74 -26.01 26.43
N GLN A 467 -6.09 -27.18 26.42
CA GLN A 467 -5.56 -27.84 25.21
C GLN A 467 -6.58 -27.90 24.06
N SER A 468 -7.87 -28.02 24.35
CA SER A 468 -8.96 -28.07 23.37
C SER A 468 -9.26 -26.74 22.67
N ARG A 469 -9.04 -25.58 23.31
CA ARG A 469 -9.14 -24.27 22.64
C ARG A 469 -7.89 -23.99 21.81
N LEU A 470 -6.72 -24.42 22.25
CA LEU A 470 -5.46 -24.25 21.52
C LEU A 470 -5.44 -24.99 20.17
N THR A 471 -6.09 -26.15 20.05
CA THR A 471 -6.18 -26.89 18.77
C THR A 471 -7.14 -26.22 17.79
N GLN A 472 -8.32 -25.77 18.25
CA GLN A 472 -9.25 -24.97 17.43
C GLN A 472 -8.64 -23.61 17.01
N LEU A 473 -7.72 -23.06 17.82
CA LEU A 473 -7.01 -21.82 17.55
C LEU A 473 -5.77 -21.99 16.64
N ALA A 474 -5.25 -23.20 16.48
CA ALA A 474 -4.15 -23.53 15.56
C ALA A 474 -4.63 -23.68 14.10
N ASP A 475 -5.88 -24.11 13.90
CA ASP A 475 -6.50 -24.27 12.58
C ASP A 475 -6.98 -22.94 11.94
N MET A 476 -7.01 -21.85 12.71
CA MET A 476 -7.22 -20.50 12.16
C MET A 476 -5.89 -19.97 11.61
N GLY A 477 -5.60 -20.32 10.36
CA GLY A 477 -4.41 -19.92 9.60
C GLY A 477 -4.02 -18.46 9.86
N GLY A 478 -2.75 -18.23 10.22
CA GLY A 478 -2.22 -16.88 10.29
C GLY A 478 -2.11 -16.30 8.88
N PRO A 479 -2.17 -14.97 8.71
CA PRO A 479 -1.84 -14.38 7.42
C PRO A 479 -0.40 -14.78 7.06
N ASP A 480 -0.22 -15.39 5.89
CA ASP A 480 1.11 -15.62 5.33
C ASP A 480 1.78 -14.26 5.16
N MET A 481 2.71 -13.95 6.05
CA MET A 481 3.53 -12.73 5.96
C MET A 481 4.67 -12.89 4.94
N GLU A 482 4.68 -13.95 4.14
CA GLU A 482 5.70 -14.28 3.13
C GLU A 482 5.59 -13.49 1.81
N VAL A 483 4.65 -12.54 1.70
CA VAL A 483 4.49 -11.77 0.46
C VAL A 483 5.64 -10.75 0.31
N ASP A 484 6.62 -11.10 -0.54
CA ASP A 484 7.60 -10.24 -1.24
C ASP A 484 8.13 -9.02 -0.47
N LYS A 485 8.58 -9.21 0.78
CA LYS A 485 9.24 -8.12 1.52
C LYS A 485 10.73 -8.07 1.20
N PRO A 486 11.34 -6.88 1.03
CA PRO A 486 12.78 -6.74 1.07
C PRO A 486 13.29 -7.30 2.40
N ARG A 487 14.00 -8.42 2.34
CA ARG A 487 14.45 -9.20 3.49
C ARG A 487 15.17 -8.33 4.53
N ASP A 488 15.95 -7.38 4.06
CA ASP A 488 16.80 -6.52 4.88
C ASP A 488 16.00 -5.58 5.80
N LEU A 489 14.91 -4.99 5.32
CA LEU A 489 14.01 -4.14 6.12
C LEU A 489 13.39 -4.91 7.27
N TYR A 490 12.96 -6.14 6.99
CA TYR A 490 12.37 -7.01 8.00
C TYR A 490 13.41 -7.46 9.02
N GLU A 491 14.66 -7.69 8.60
CA GLU A 491 15.77 -8.03 9.49
C GLU A 491 16.13 -6.88 10.44
N GLU A 492 16.23 -5.64 9.94
CA GLU A 492 16.47 -4.43 10.76
C GLU A 492 15.35 -4.25 11.80
N PHE A 493 14.09 -4.27 11.34
CA PHE A 493 12.93 -4.16 12.22
C PHE A 493 12.87 -5.28 13.26
N SER A 494 13.11 -6.52 12.83
CA SER A 494 13.12 -7.68 13.73
C SER A 494 14.26 -7.61 14.75
N ALA A 495 15.44 -7.11 14.36
CA ALA A 495 16.58 -6.95 15.25
C ALA A 495 16.26 -5.93 16.36
N GLU A 496 15.69 -4.77 16.01
CA GLU A 496 15.30 -3.74 16.97
C GLU A 496 14.17 -4.21 17.89
N MET A 497 13.12 -4.85 17.34
CA MET A 497 12.06 -5.47 18.15
C MET A 497 12.60 -6.51 19.13
N ASN A 498 13.56 -7.33 18.69
CA ASN A 498 14.22 -8.32 19.53
C ASN A 498 15.07 -7.67 20.61
N GLU A 499 15.78 -6.59 20.32
CA GLU A 499 16.59 -5.86 21.30
C GLU A 499 15.71 -5.20 22.37
N ILE A 500 14.68 -4.46 21.96
CA ILE A 500 13.70 -3.83 22.88
C ILE A 500 13.00 -4.93 23.70
N GLY A 501 12.61 -6.02 23.03
CA GLY A 501 11.99 -7.16 23.69
C GLY A 501 12.88 -7.86 24.72
N LYS A 502 14.19 -7.90 24.50
CA LYS A 502 15.17 -8.41 25.49
C LYS A 502 15.30 -7.47 26.70
N LYS A 503 15.24 -6.15 26.48
CA LYS A 503 15.39 -5.16 27.56
C LYS A 503 14.16 -5.08 28.49
N GLY A 504 12.95 -5.08 27.93
CA GLY A 504 11.70 -5.02 28.72
C GLY A 504 11.17 -6.40 29.17
N GLY A 505 11.62 -7.47 28.52
CA GLY A 505 11.14 -8.82 28.78
C GLY A 505 9.67 -9.04 28.38
N LEU A 506 9.13 -10.18 28.81
CA LEU A 506 7.76 -10.60 28.52
C LEU A 506 6.72 -9.78 29.28
N ARG A 507 6.99 -9.46 30.55
CA ARG A 507 6.08 -8.69 31.40
C ARG A 507 5.76 -7.31 30.80
N ALA A 508 6.77 -6.55 30.37
CA ALA A 508 6.54 -5.25 29.72
C ALA A 508 5.69 -5.36 28.45
N ALA A 509 5.84 -6.45 27.69
CA ALA A 509 5.01 -6.70 26.51
C ALA A 509 3.54 -6.94 26.88
N ILE A 510 3.28 -7.72 27.94
CA ILE A 510 1.93 -7.97 28.45
C ILE A 510 1.32 -6.67 29.00
N ASP A 511 2.08 -5.90 29.76
CA ASP A 511 1.63 -4.63 30.33
C ASP A 511 1.28 -3.62 29.23
N THR A 512 2.08 -3.58 28.15
CA THR A 512 1.77 -2.74 26.98
C THR A 512 0.54 -3.23 26.22
N ALA A 513 0.42 -4.54 26.01
CA ALA A 513 -0.76 -5.12 25.38
C ALA A 513 -2.05 -4.80 26.16
N SER A 514 -1.98 -4.92 27.48
CA SER A 514 -3.08 -4.59 28.38
C SER A 514 -3.41 -3.11 28.30
N ALA A 515 -2.40 -2.23 28.31
CA ALA A 515 -2.60 -0.79 28.18
C ALA A 515 -3.25 -0.42 26.85
N ILE A 516 -2.80 -1.01 25.74
CA ILE A 516 -3.42 -0.85 24.42
C ILE A 516 -4.88 -1.30 24.42
N SER A 517 -5.19 -2.47 24.99
CA SER A 517 -6.57 -2.99 25.00
C SER A 517 -7.55 -2.17 25.85
N GLN A 518 -7.03 -1.30 26.72
CA GLN A 518 -7.83 -0.41 27.57
C GLN A 518 -7.97 0.99 26.97
N ALA A 519 -7.25 1.31 25.89
CA ALA A 519 -7.33 2.62 25.26
C ALA A 519 -8.62 2.74 24.45
N ASP A 520 -9.40 3.79 24.72
CA ASP A 520 -10.56 4.21 23.93
C ASP A 520 -10.29 5.62 23.38
N LEU A 521 -9.81 5.69 22.14
CA LEU A 521 -9.39 6.96 21.55
C LEU A 521 -10.56 7.81 21.05
N ILE A 522 -11.73 7.24 20.79
CA ILE A 522 -12.87 7.97 20.18
C ILE A 522 -13.25 9.22 20.97
N PRO A 523 -13.57 9.14 22.28
CA PRO A 523 -13.95 10.34 23.05
C PRO A 523 -12.79 11.34 23.19
N MET A 524 -11.55 10.86 23.18
CA MET A 524 -10.37 11.74 23.26
C MET A 524 -10.16 12.51 21.96
N ILE A 525 -10.32 11.84 20.81
CA ILE A 525 -10.25 12.48 19.49
C ILE A 525 -11.32 13.57 19.38
N GLN A 526 -12.56 13.29 19.75
CA GLN A 526 -13.65 14.27 19.76
C GLN A 526 -13.32 15.50 20.63
N TYR A 527 -12.82 15.27 21.85
CA TYR A 527 -12.42 16.35 22.75
C TYR A 527 -11.31 17.25 22.16
N LEU A 528 -10.36 16.66 21.44
CA LEU A 528 -9.23 17.36 20.84
C LEU A 528 -9.64 18.14 19.59
N THR A 529 -10.50 17.57 18.74
CA THR A 529 -11.02 18.25 17.55
C THR A 529 -11.88 19.46 17.94
N GLU A 530 -12.68 19.35 19.00
CA GLU A 530 -13.41 20.49 19.60
C GLU A 530 -12.49 21.63 20.08
N ARG A 531 -11.22 21.34 20.34
CA ARG A 531 -10.18 22.32 20.75
C ARG A 531 -9.30 22.79 19.60
N GLY A 532 -9.67 22.44 18.36
CA GLY A 532 -8.97 22.88 17.16
C GLY A 532 -7.72 22.07 16.82
N VAL A 533 -7.48 20.94 17.48
CA VAL A 533 -6.46 19.99 17.02
C VAL A 533 -7.02 19.24 15.81
N LYS A 534 -6.37 19.38 14.66
CA LYS A 534 -6.79 18.68 13.44
C LYS A 534 -6.33 17.22 13.51
N ILE A 535 -7.19 16.27 13.22
CA ILE A 535 -6.87 14.83 13.32
C ILE A 535 -7.37 14.08 12.08
N GLU A 536 -6.52 13.21 11.53
CA GLU A 536 -6.84 12.31 10.42
C GLU A 536 -6.33 10.90 10.70
N ILE A 537 -7.02 9.87 10.19
CA ILE A 537 -6.62 8.46 10.34
C ILE A 537 -6.19 7.89 8.99
N LEU A 538 -4.98 7.31 8.95
CA LEU A 538 -4.51 6.50 7.83
C LEU A 538 -4.55 5.02 8.21
N ALA A 539 -5.27 4.21 7.44
CA ALA A 539 -5.54 2.80 7.75
C ALA A 539 -5.06 1.88 6.62
N ALA A 540 -4.38 0.77 6.94
CA ALA A 540 -3.98 -0.20 5.94
C ALA A 540 -5.12 -1.17 5.61
N GLU A 541 -5.44 -1.36 4.33
CA GLU A 541 -6.52 -2.27 3.87
C GLU A 541 -6.30 -3.71 4.36
N GLY A 542 -5.04 -4.16 4.32
CA GLY A 542 -4.61 -5.50 4.70
C GLY A 542 -4.12 -5.61 6.15
N ASP A 543 -4.51 -4.70 7.05
CA ASP A 543 -4.13 -4.77 8.45
C ASP A 543 -4.78 -5.97 9.17
N PRO A 544 -4.00 -6.96 9.64
CA PRO A 544 -4.55 -8.14 10.31
C PRO A 544 -4.98 -7.87 11.76
N MET A 545 -4.54 -6.75 12.35
CA MET A 545 -4.83 -6.37 13.73
C MET A 545 -6.05 -5.45 13.81
N PHE A 546 -6.14 -4.49 12.89
CA PHE A 546 -7.18 -3.46 12.88
C PHE A 546 -7.86 -3.42 11.51
N SER A 547 -8.95 -4.15 11.35
CA SER A 547 -9.59 -4.23 10.02
C SER A 547 -10.05 -2.85 9.57
N GLU A 548 -9.86 -2.55 8.28
CA GLU A 548 -10.28 -1.29 7.63
C GLU A 548 -11.66 -0.82 8.12
N LYS A 549 -12.68 -1.68 8.05
CA LYS A 549 -14.07 -1.36 8.44
C LYS A 549 -14.22 -0.89 9.88
N GLN A 550 -13.43 -1.47 10.78
CA GLN A 550 -13.44 -1.09 12.19
C GLN A 550 -12.83 0.31 12.36
N ILE A 551 -11.75 0.61 11.63
CA ILE A 551 -11.13 1.92 11.64
C ILE A 551 -12.06 2.96 11.01
N GLU A 552 -12.67 2.67 9.85
CA GLU A 552 -13.66 3.54 9.19
C GLU A 552 -14.84 3.85 10.11
N GLU A 553 -15.41 2.83 10.77
CA GLU A 553 -16.50 3.02 11.71
C GLU A 553 -16.09 3.89 12.90
N SER A 554 -14.87 3.67 13.41
CA SER A 554 -14.33 4.42 14.55
C SER A 554 -14.01 5.86 14.19
N GLY A 555 -13.41 6.12 13.02
CA GLY A 555 -13.18 7.47 12.51
C GLY A 555 -14.49 8.23 12.30
N ARG A 556 -15.52 7.57 11.73
CA ARG A 556 -16.86 8.15 11.63
C ARG A 556 -17.46 8.48 12.99
N LYS A 557 -17.32 7.61 14.00
CA LYS A 557 -17.77 7.88 15.37
C LYS A 557 -17.00 9.04 16.00
N ALA A 558 -15.69 9.09 15.78
CA ALA A 558 -14.82 10.15 16.27
C ALA A 558 -14.99 11.49 15.53
N GLY A 559 -15.66 11.49 14.37
CA GLY A 559 -15.89 12.67 13.56
C GLY A 559 -14.64 13.14 12.80
N VAL A 560 -13.77 12.22 12.40
CA VAL A 560 -12.51 12.52 11.69
C VAL A 560 -12.41 11.75 10.36
N PRO A 561 -11.73 12.30 9.35
CA PRO A 561 -11.49 11.61 8.08
C PRO A 561 -10.65 10.33 8.29
N VAL A 562 -10.93 9.33 7.46
CA VAL A 562 -10.19 8.06 7.38
C VAL A 562 -9.79 7.86 5.92
N VAL A 563 -8.50 7.64 5.67
CA VAL A 563 -7.95 7.30 4.37
C VAL A 563 -7.40 5.88 4.43
N THR A 564 -7.91 5.00 3.57
CA THR A 564 -7.39 3.64 3.41
C THR A 564 -6.20 3.63 2.46
N LEU A 565 -5.14 2.94 2.86
CA LEU A 565 -3.90 2.76 2.11
C LEU A 565 -3.69 1.27 1.81
N ALA A 566 -3.17 0.97 0.63
CA ALA A 566 -2.80 -0.39 0.28
C ALA A 566 -1.63 -0.87 1.17
N GLY A 567 -1.72 -2.11 1.66
CA GLY A 567 -0.66 -2.74 2.44
C GLY A 567 -1.12 -3.36 3.76
N ALA A 568 -0.17 -3.78 4.58
CA ALA A 568 -0.40 -4.37 5.90
C ALA A 568 0.01 -3.42 7.03
N HIS A 569 -0.30 -3.78 8.29
CA HIS A 569 -0.02 -2.97 9.49
C HIS A 569 1.40 -2.40 9.52
N ALA A 570 2.39 -3.26 9.27
CA ALA A 570 3.81 -2.90 9.25
C ALA A 570 4.19 -2.14 7.97
N ASN A 571 3.59 -2.46 6.83
CA ASN A 571 4.03 -1.89 5.54
C ASN A 571 3.75 -0.39 5.47
N VAL A 572 2.61 0.06 5.99
CA VAL A 572 2.30 1.50 6.06
C VAL A 572 3.28 2.21 7.01
N GLY A 573 3.66 1.56 8.11
CA GLY A 573 4.66 2.10 9.04
C GLY A 573 6.10 2.10 8.51
N PHE A 574 6.47 1.23 7.56
CA PHE A 574 7.87 0.94 7.24
C PHE A 574 8.22 0.89 5.74
N SER A 575 7.28 1.16 4.82
CA SER A 575 7.58 1.26 3.39
C SER A 575 8.26 2.62 3.11
N PRO A 576 9.58 2.64 2.85
CA PRO A 576 10.36 3.88 2.73
C PRO A 576 9.90 4.73 1.54
N GLY A 577 10.04 6.05 1.64
CA GLY A 577 9.83 6.97 0.52
C GLY A 577 8.35 7.24 0.20
N ALA A 578 7.63 6.24 -0.31
CA ALA A 578 6.22 6.39 -0.70
C ALA A 578 5.32 6.84 0.45
N MET A 579 5.55 6.31 1.65
CA MET A 579 4.75 6.68 2.82
C MET A 579 5.05 8.10 3.30
N ALA A 580 6.29 8.57 3.16
CA ALA A 580 6.65 9.94 3.55
C ALA A 580 5.84 10.97 2.75
N GLU A 581 5.69 10.76 1.44
CA GLU A 581 4.89 11.65 0.59
C GLU A 581 3.41 11.63 1.00
N ILE A 582 2.82 10.44 1.18
CA ILE A 582 1.44 10.29 1.67
C ILE A 582 1.23 11.02 3.01
N TYR A 583 2.18 10.93 3.94
CA TYR A 583 2.08 11.61 5.23
C TYR A 583 2.15 13.13 5.10
N ILE A 584 3.04 13.65 4.25
CA ILE A 584 3.17 15.09 4.01
C ILE A 584 1.91 15.64 3.31
N ASP A 585 1.39 14.91 2.33
CA ASP A 585 0.17 15.31 1.62
C ASP A 585 -1.03 15.31 2.57
N ALA A 586 -1.18 14.29 3.41
CA ALA A 586 -2.21 14.29 4.45
C ALA A 586 -2.10 15.49 5.40
N PHE A 587 -0.88 15.90 5.81
CA PHE A 587 -0.72 17.12 6.61
C PHE A 587 -1.13 18.39 5.84
N LYS A 588 -0.90 18.47 4.53
CA LYS A 588 -1.27 19.62 3.69
C LYS A 588 -2.78 19.68 3.47
N ASP A 589 -3.42 18.56 3.16
CA ASP A 589 -4.87 18.47 2.94
C ASP A 589 -5.66 18.95 4.16
N MET A 590 -5.14 18.71 5.36
CA MET A 590 -5.73 19.21 6.61
C MET A 590 -5.71 20.76 6.72
N ASP A 591 -4.84 21.47 5.99
CA ASP A 591 -4.90 22.92 5.90
C ASP A 591 -5.96 23.41 4.93
N GLU A 592 -6.12 22.74 3.81
CA GLU A 592 -7.11 23.09 2.80
C GLU A 592 -8.55 22.90 3.31
N GLN A 593 -8.79 21.86 4.11
CA GLN A 593 -10.12 21.62 4.71
C GLN A 593 -10.56 22.68 5.72
N ALA A 594 -9.63 23.51 6.22
CA ALA A 594 -9.91 24.55 7.21
C ALA A 594 -10.14 25.94 6.60
N ALA A 595 -9.82 26.12 5.31
CA ALA A 595 -10.00 27.35 4.54
C ALA A 595 -11.38 27.38 3.87
#